data_AF-A0A1B6GCW4-F1
#
_entry.id   AF-A0A1B6GCW4-F1
#
_cell.length_a   1.000
_cell.length_b   1.000
_cell.length_c   1.000
_cell.angle_alpha   90.00
_cell.angle_beta   90.00
_cell.angle_gamma   90.00
#
_symmetry.space_group_name_H-M   'P 1'
#
loop_
_entity.id
_entity.type
_entity.pdbx_description
1 polymer ?
#
loop_
_entity_poly.entity_id
_entity_poly.type
_entity_poly.pdbx_seq_one_letter_code
_entity_poly.pdbx_strand_id
1 'polypeptide(L)'
;METWQRLATSYILLLFCLGLSHQSIRQRRQGVNFESNNGGSDCETPRGSPGSCVNIRKCNELLDMLLKREQTEFLKASLCGFENRDPKVCCPLGSNIEQPTPQPETQPDRGGVLPGRDVCGLSDFPNNRVVNGQPAALGSWPWMVALGYRSPRKPLDWLCGGSLIADRYVVTAAHCITNIGSRTMYVARLGDLNL
;
A
#
# COMPACT_ATOMS: atom_id res chain seq x y z
N MET A 1 4.95 67.80 3.05
CA MET A 1 3.96 66.74 3.40
C MET A 1 4.04 65.56 2.42
N GLU A 2 5.24 65.19 1.96
CA GLU A 2 5.45 64.28 0.80
C GLU A 2 6.19 62.97 1.17
N THR A 3 6.78 62.89 2.38
CA THR A 3 7.58 61.72 2.81
C THR A 3 6.75 60.64 3.47
N TRP A 4 5.64 61.01 4.13
CA TRP A 4 4.72 60.08 4.80
C TRP A 4 3.90 59.21 3.82
N GLN A 5 3.50 59.76 2.67
CA GLN A 5 2.75 59.01 1.66
C GLN A 5 3.60 57.90 1.03
N ARG A 6 4.91 58.14 0.81
CA ARG A 6 5.83 57.14 0.23
C ARG A 6 6.13 55.98 1.17
N LEU A 7 6.18 56.23 2.48
CA LEU A 7 6.36 55.18 3.49
C LEU A 7 5.06 54.37 3.68
N ALA A 8 3.90 55.03 3.64
CA ALA A 8 2.61 54.36 3.73
C ALA A 8 2.35 53.43 2.53
N THR A 9 2.66 53.85 1.31
CA THR A 9 2.48 53.00 0.11
C THR A 9 3.44 51.82 0.08
N SER A 10 4.68 52.00 0.54
CA SER A 10 5.67 50.92 0.64
C SER A 10 5.28 49.87 1.69
N TYR A 11 4.72 50.31 2.83
CA TYR A 11 4.24 49.40 3.88
C TYR A 11 2.98 48.63 3.46
N ILE A 12 2.06 49.27 2.73
CA ILE A 12 0.84 48.62 2.20
C ILE A 12 1.18 47.56 1.14
N LEU A 13 2.16 47.81 0.27
CA LEU A 13 2.64 46.83 -0.72
C LEU A 13 3.34 45.64 -0.05
N LEU A 14 4.11 45.87 1.02
CA LEU A 14 4.74 44.79 1.81
C LEU A 14 3.70 43.93 2.54
N LEU A 15 2.64 44.53 3.08
CA LEU A 15 1.53 43.79 3.70
C LEU A 15 0.75 42.95 2.69
N PHE A 16 0.57 43.44 1.44
CA PHE A 16 -0.05 42.66 0.37
C PHE A 16 0.82 41.46 -0.07
N CYS A 17 2.14 41.61 -0.13
CA CYS A 17 3.06 40.51 -0.45
C CYS A 17 3.12 39.43 0.64
N LEU A 18 2.97 39.79 1.92
CA LEU A 18 2.94 38.83 3.03
C LEU A 18 1.56 38.17 3.24
N GLY A 19 0.49 38.75 2.68
CA GLY A 19 -0.89 38.26 2.81
C GLY A 19 -1.34 37.24 1.75
N LEU A 20 -0.58 37.03 0.68
CA LEU A 20 -0.86 35.99 -0.33
C LEU A 20 -0.30 34.63 0.13
N SER A 21 -0.75 34.19 1.30
CA SER A 21 -0.66 32.78 1.67
C SER A 21 -1.53 31.98 0.71
N HIS A 22 -0.84 31.37 -0.26
CA HIS A 22 -1.27 30.29 -1.14
C HIS A 22 -2.40 29.46 -0.50
N GLN A 23 -3.66 29.69 -0.89
CA GLN A 23 -4.73 28.77 -0.59
C GLN A 23 -4.43 27.48 -1.35
N SER A 24 -3.76 26.54 -0.68
CA SER A 24 -3.70 25.17 -1.18
C SER A 24 -5.14 24.67 -1.22
N ILE A 25 -5.71 24.55 -2.41
CA ILE A 25 -6.99 23.90 -2.64
C ILE A 25 -6.78 22.43 -2.23
N ARG A 26 -7.08 22.12 -0.97
CA ARG A 26 -7.14 20.76 -0.46
C ARG A 26 -8.43 20.16 -1.02
N GLN A 27 -8.38 19.62 -2.23
CA GLN A 27 -9.51 18.87 -2.78
C GLN A 27 -9.83 17.71 -1.85
N ARG A 28 -10.91 17.88 -1.10
CA ARG A 28 -11.55 16.86 -0.30
C ARG A 28 -11.99 15.77 -1.29
N ARG A 29 -11.32 14.61 -1.28
CA ARG A 29 -11.81 13.44 -2.03
C ARG A 29 -13.24 13.18 -1.54
N GLN A 30 -14.23 13.51 -2.37
CA GLN A 30 -15.60 13.15 -2.10
C GLN A 30 -15.66 11.62 -2.08
N GLY A 31 -16.07 11.06 -0.95
CA GLY A 31 -16.39 9.64 -0.88
C GLY A 31 -17.57 9.36 -1.81
N VAL A 32 -17.51 8.25 -2.53
CA VAL A 32 -18.61 7.79 -3.38
C VAL A 32 -19.75 7.38 -2.44
N ASN A 33 -20.90 8.06 -2.52
CA ASN A 33 -22.11 7.63 -1.83
C ASN A 33 -22.69 6.44 -2.61
N PHE A 34 -22.91 5.32 -1.93
CA PHE A 34 -23.44 4.11 -2.52
C PHE A 34 -24.93 3.99 -2.18
N GLU A 35 -25.80 4.18 -3.17
CA GLU A 35 -27.20 3.74 -3.08
C GLU A 35 -27.20 2.22 -3.15
N SER A 36 -27.43 1.61 -2.00
CA SER A 36 -27.47 0.16 -1.83
C SER A 36 -28.71 -0.40 -2.55
N ASN A 37 -28.60 -0.66 -3.85
CA ASN A 37 -29.61 -1.43 -4.55
C ASN A 37 -29.55 -2.89 -4.08
N ASN A 38 -30.69 -3.32 -3.53
CA ASN A 38 -31.08 -4.66 -3.09
C ASN A 38 -30.21 -5.82 -3.61
N GLY A 39 -29.58 -6.54 -2.67
CA GLY A 39 -29.68 -7.99 -2.47
C GLY A 39 -29.53 -8.99 -3.63
N GLY A 40 -29.19 -8.56 -4.85
CA GLY A 40 -28.93 -9.42 -6.00
C GLY A 40 -27.43 -9.55 -6.27
N SER A 41 -26.98 -10.74 -6.67
CA SER A 41 -25.62 -10.96 -7.18
C SER A 41 -25.37 -10.28 -8.52
N ASP A 42 -26.42 -9.79 -9.17
CA ASP A 42 -26.40 -9.32 -10.55
C ASP A 42 -26.38 -7.79 -10.57
N CYS A 43 -25.61 -7.23 -11.50
CA CYS A 43 -25.37 -5.80 -11.63
C CYS A 43 -25.21 -5.44 -13.11
N GLU A 44 -25.21 -4.15 -13.42
CA GLU A 44 -24.95 -3.65 -14.77
C GLU A 44 -23.62 -2.89 -14.80
N THR A 45 -22.74 -3.25 -15.73
CA THR A 45 -21.44 -2.57 -15.89
C THR A 45 -21.65 -1.14 -16.42
N PRO A 46 -20.68 -0.22 -16.26
CA PRO A 46 -20.80 1.14 -16.81
C PRO A 46 -20.87 1.21 -18.35
N ARG A 47 -20.65 0.08 -19.04
CA ARG A 47 -20.86 -0.07 -20.49
C ARG A 47 -22.25 -0.63 -20.86
N GLY A 48 -23.15 -0.79 -19.89
CA GLY A 48 -24.50 -1.33 -20.09
C GLY A 48 -24.57 -2.84 -20.29
N SER A 49 -23.50 -3.57 -19.97
CA SER A 49 -23.48 -5.04 -20.07
C SER A 49 -23.86 -5.68 -18.73
N PRO A 50 -24.65 -6.77 -18.73
CA PRO A 50 -25.00 -7.48 -17.51
C PRO A 50 -23.75 -8.12 -16.89
N GLY A 51 -23.67 -8.09 -15.57
CA GLY A 51 -22.52 -8.53 -14.80
C GLY A 51 -22.92 -9.12 -13.45
N SER A 52 -21.93 -9.65 -12.73
CA SER A 52 -22.07 -10.08 -11.36
C SER A 52 -21.22 -9.24 -10.41
N CYS A 53 -21.80 -8.87 -9.27
CA CYS A 53 -21.14 -8.08 -8.25
C CYS A 53 -20.21 -8.96 -7.40
N VAL A 54 -18.94 -9.02 -7.77
CA VAL A 54 -17.91 -9.88 -7.17
C VAL A 54 -16.76 -9.06 -6.60
N ASN A 55 -15.98 -9.67 -5.70
CA ASN A 55 -14.75 -9.07 -5.20
C ASN A 55 -13.79 -8.79 -6.37
N ILE A 56 -13.12 -7.64 -6.37
CA ILE A 56 -12.24 -7.23 -7.48
C ILE A 56 -11.12 -8.22 -7.78
N ARG A 57 -10.67 -9.00 -6.79
CA ARG A 57 -9.67 -10.06 -6.97
C ARG A 57 -10.19 -11.24 -7.81
N LYS A 58 -11.51 -11.37 -7.96
CA LYS A 58 -12.18 -12.42 -8.76
C LYS A 58 -12.51 -11.96 -10.18
N CYS A 59 -12.23 -10.71 -10.53
CA CYS A 59 -12.50 -10.15 -11.85
C CYS A 59 -11.17 -9.74 -12.52
N ASN A 60 -10.55 -10.67 -13.25
CA ASN A 60 -9.22 -10.46 -13.85
C ASN A 60 -9.16 -9.25 -14.78
N GLU A 61 -10.22 -9.01 -15.57
CA GLU A 61 -10.30 -7.86 -16.49
C GLU A 61 -10.14 -6.52 -15.76
N LEU A 62 -10.87 -6.34 -14.65
CA LEU A 62 -10.80 -5.11 -13.85
C LEU A 62 -9.55 -5.08 -12.96
N LEU A 63 -9.04 -6.24 -12.54
CA LEU A 63 -7.80 -6.35 -11.79
C LEU A 63 -6.60 -5.87 -12.64
N ASP A 64 -6.54 -6.25 -13.92
CA ASP A 64 -5.50 -5.78 -14.83
C ASP A 64 -5.55 -4.26 -15.06
N MET A 65 -6.76 -3.70 -15.19
CA MET A 65 -6.95 -2.24 -15.29
C MET A 65 -6.48 -1.51 -14.02
N LEU A 66 -6.75 -2.08 -12.83
CA LEU A 66 -6.24 -1.55 -11.57
C LEU A 66 -4.71 -1.56 -11.50
N LEU A 67 -4.08 -2.68 -11.87
CA LEU A 67 -2.62 -2.84 -11.80
C LEU A 67 -1.91 -1.87 -12.76
N LYS A 68 -2.49 -1.63 -13.93
CA LYS A 68 -2.01 -0.63 -14.89
C LYS A 68 -2.33 0.82 -14.51
N ARG A 69 -3.15 1.03 -13.45
CA ARG A 69 -3.74 2.32 -13.06
C ARG A 69 -4.48 3.03 -14.20
N GLU A 70 -4.98 2.25 -15.15
CA GLU A 70 -5.70 2.75 -16.31
C GLU A 70 -7.19 2.91 -15.96
N GLN A 71 -7.84 3.96 -16.47
CA GLN A 71 -9.30 4.13 -16.34
C GLN A 71 -9.84 4.08 -14.89
N THR A 72 -9.19 4.79 -13.96
CA THR A 72 -9.65 4.85 -12.56
C THR A 72 -11.11 5.30 -12.39
N GLU A 73 -11.65 6.11 -13.30
CA GLU A 73 -13.06 6.49 -13.31
C GLU A 73 -13.99 5.33 -13.70
N PHE A 74 -13.58 4.49 -14.66
CA PHE A 74 -14.32 3.29 -15.02
C PHE A 74 -14.37 2.28 -13.86
N LEU A 75 -13.25 2.12 -13.16
CA LEU A 75 -13.17 1.26 -11.96
C LEU A 75 -14.04 1.78 -10.81
N LYS A 76 -14.10 3.10 -10.61
CA LYS A 76 -15.01 3.71 -9.63
C LYS A 76 -16.47 3.52 -10.01
N ALA A 77 -16.80 3.71 -11.29
CA ALA A 77 -18.17 3.51 -11.79
C ALA A 77 -18.59 2.04 -11.74
N SER A 78 -17.63 1.11 -11.81
CA SER A 78 -17.89 -0.33 -11.72
C SER A 78 -18.06 -0.81 -10.28
N LEU A 79 -17.86 0.03 -9.24
CA LEU A 79 -18.09 -0.36 -7.85
C LEU A 79 -19.55 -0.75 -7.65
N CYS A 80 -19.78 -1.93 -7.09
CA CYS A 80 -21.12 -2.44 -6.80
C CYS A 80 -21.33 -2.74 -5.30
N GLY A 81 -20.32 -2.49 -4.47
CA GLY A 81 -20.40 -2.62 -3.01
C GLY A 81 -19.04 -2.89 -2.38
N PHE A 82 -19.06 -3.37 -1.14
CA PHE A 82 -17.86 -3.77 -0.41
C PHE A 82 -18.11 -5.09 0.30
N GLU A 83 -17.11 -5.97 0.28
CA GLU A 83 -17.04 -7.16 1.11
C GLU A 83 -16.00 -6.89 2.19
N ASN A 84 -16.47 -6.58 3.41
CA ASN A 84 -15.65 -6.01 4.47
C ASN A 84 -14.99 -4.67 4.05
N ARG A 85 -13.70 -4.69 3.72
CA ARG A 85 -12.94 -3.52 3.20
C ARG A 85 -12.52 -3.69 1.74
N ASP A 86 -12.73 -4.86 1.15
CA ASP A 86 -12.40 -5.09 -0.24
C ASP A 86 -13.52 -4.56 -1.14
N PRO A 87 -13.20 -3.74 -2.16
CA PRO A 87 -14.19 -3.25 -3.10
C PRO A 87 -14.74 -4.40 -3.95
N LYS A 88 -16.06 -4.46 -4.05
CA LYS A 88 -16.74 -5.28 -5.04
C LYS A 88 -16.99 -4.46 -6.29
N VAL A 89 -16.81 -5.10 -7.44
CA VAL A 89 -17.05 -4.49 -8.75
C VAL A 89 -18.00 -5.35 -9.57
N CYS A 90 -18.73 -4.69 -10.45
CA CYS A 90 -19.57 -5.34 -11.43
C CYS A 90 -18.69 -5.93 -12.54
N CYS A 91 -18.55 -7.26 -12.52
CA CYS A 91 -17.76 -7.98 -13.51
C CYS A 91 -18.68 -8.50 -14.62
N PRO A 92 -18.45 -8.17 -15.91
CA PRO A 92 -19.35 -8.57 -16.99
C PRO A 92 -19.40 -10.10 -17.16
N LEU A 93 -20.60 -10.63 -17.42
CA LEU A 93 -20.83 -12.05 -17.68
C LEU A 93 -20.29 -12.42 -19.08
N GLY A 94 -18.97 -12.59 -19.18
CA GLY A 94 -18.29 -12.84 -20.45
C GLY A 94 -16.78 -12.64 -20.40
N SER A 95 -16.24 -11.98 -19.36
CA SER A 95 -14.81 -11.97 -19.09
C SER A 95 -14.47 -13.06 -18.08
N ASN A 96 -14.19 -14.26 -18.59
CA ASN A 96 -13.58 -15.39 -17.89
C ASN A 96 -13.70 -15.31 -16.34
N ILE A 97 -14.85 -15.72 -15.80
CA ILE A 97 -14.85 -16.38 -14.49
C ILE A 97 -14.20 -17.74 -14.74
N GLU A 98 -12.90 -17.72 -14.99
CA GLU A 98 -12.09 -18.92 -14.96
C GLU A 98 -11.97 -19.26 -13.49
N GLN A 99 -12.96 -20.02 -13.02
CA GLN A 99 -12.77 -20.94 -11.91
C GLN A 99 -11.39 -21.57 -12.08
N PRO A 100 -10.52 -21.59 -11.05
CA PRO A 100 -9.19 -22.14 -11.21
C PRO A 100 -9.33 -23.60 -11.64
N THR A 101 -9.22 -23.82 -12.95
CA THR A 101 -9.05 -25.14 -13.53
C THR A 101 -7.77 -25.65 -12.92
N PRO A 102 -7.74 -26.85 -12.30
CA PRO A 102 -6.49 -27.44 -11.85
C PRO A 102 -5.65 -27.69 -13.11
N GLN A 103 -4.78 -26.73 -13.43
CA GLN A 103 -3.82 -26.91 -14.49
C GLN A 103 -2.91 -28.06 -14.07
N PRO A 104 -2.64 -29.03 -14.96
CA PRO A 104 -1.63 -30.05 -14.69
C PRO A 104 -0.30 -29.33 -14.47
N GLU A 105 0.20 -29.34 -13.24
CA GLU A 105 1.51 -28.81 -12.88
C GLU A 105 2.59 -29.59 -13.64
N THR A 106 3.04 -29.05 -14.77
CA THR A 106 4.34 -29.36 -15.36
C THR A 106 4.80 -28.16 -16.16
N GLN A 107 5.18 -27.09 -15.45
CA GLN A 107 6.15 -26.14 -15.99
C GLN A 107 7.47 -26.36 -15.26
N PRO A 108 8.56 -26.65 -16.00
CA PRO A 108 9.87 -26.81 -15.40
C PRO A 108 10.35 -25.44 -14.93
N ASP A 109 10.68 -25.42 -13.63
CA ASP A 109 11.37 -24.40 -12.87
C ASP A 109 12.36 -23.59 -13.72
N ARG A 110 11.97 -22.35 -14.05
CA ARG A 110 12.84 -21.35 -14.65
C ARG A 110 13.03 -20.20 -13.68
N GLY A 111 13.94 -20.42 -12.74
CA GLY A 111 14.94 -19.40 -12.40
C GLY A 111 14.95 -18.95 -10.95
N GLY A 112 15.77 -19.61 -10.14
CA GLY A 112 16.34 -19.01 -8.93
C GLY A 112 15.40 -18.93 -7.73
N VAL A 113 14.61 -19.98 -7.52
CA VAL A 113 13.73 -20.13 -6.36
C VAL A 113 14.59 -20.16 -5.10
N LEU A 114 14.60 -19.06 -4.34
CA LEU A 114 15.11 -19.11 -2.97
C LEU A 114 14.33 -20.22 -2.23
N PRO A 115 14.99 -21.15 -1.55
CA PRO A 115 14.31 -22.24 -0.87
C PRO A 115 13.38 -21.68 0.21
N GLY A 116 12.09 -21.96 0.10
CA GLY A 116 11.07 -21.47 1.01
C GLY A 116 9.68 -21.94 0.64
N ARG A 117 8.70 -21.58 1.47
CA ARG A 117 7.28 -21.88 1.23
C ARG A 117 6.72 -21.06 0.06
N ASP A 118 5.80 -21.66 -0.70
CA ASP A 118 5.08 -21.00 -1.80
C ASP A 118 4.09 -19.91 -1.32
N VAL A 119 3.90 -19.79 0.00
CA VAL A 119 2.97 -18.85 0.63
C VAL A 119 3.74 -17.71 1.27
N CYS A 120 3.47 -16.47 0.84
CA CYS A 120 4.11 -15.25 1.34
C CYS A 120 3.10 -14.11 1.54
N GLY A 121 3.50 -13.03 2.20
CA GLY A 121 2.70 -11.79 2.29
C GLY A 121 1.41 -11.87 3.12
N LEU A 122 1.21 -12.94 3.90
CA LEU A 122 0.06 -13.10 4.79
C LEU A 122 0.19 -12.25 6.06
N SER A 123 -0.76 -11.34 6.24
CA SER A 123 -0.91 -10.50 7.43
C SER A 123 -2.36 -10.56 7.87
N ASP A 124 -2.59 -10.80 9.16
CA ASP A 124 -3.92 -10.77 9.77
C ASP A 124 -4.42 -9.33 10.00
N PHE A 125 -3.66 -8.32 9.56
CA PHE A 125 -4.02 -6.93 9.74
C PHE A 125 -4.96 -6.45 8.62
N PRO A 126 -6.17 -5.95 8.94
CA PRO A 126 -7.23 -5.68 7.95
C PRO A 126 -6.97 -4.46 7.07
N ASN A 127 -5.84 -3.74 7.25
CA ASN A 127 -5.56 -2.47 6.59
C ASN A 127 -4.15 -2.39 6.02
N ASN A 128 -4.07 -2.22 4.71
CA ASN A 128 -2.78 -2.04 4.02
C ASN A 128 -2.29 -0.58 4.04
N ARG A 129 -2.93 0.29 4.84
CA ARG A 129 -2.64 1.72 4.90
C ARG A 129 -2.48 2.19 6.34
N VAL A 130 -1.33 2.79 6.64
CA VAL A 130 -1.07 3.45 7.91
C VAL A 130 -1.64 4.88 7.85
N VAL A 131 -2.70 5.13 8.61
CA VAL A 131 -3.27 6.47 8.81
C VAL A 131 -3.49 6.64 10.31
N ASN A 132 -2.95 7.69 10.92
CA ASN A 132 -2.98 7.90 12.38
C ASN A 132 -2.54 6.64 13.14
N GLY A 133 -1.36 6.12 12.77
CA GLY A 133 -0.90 4.80 13.17
C GLY A 133 -0.89 4.59 14.69
N GLN A 134 -1.07 3.33 15.07
CA GLN A 134 -0.87 2.82 16.42
C GLN A 134 0.26 1.78 16.37
N PRO A 135 0.89 1.44 17.50
CA PRO A 135 1.81 0.30 17.56
C PRO A 135 1.17 -0.96 16.95
N ALA A 136 1.95 -1.70 16.16
CA ALA A 136 1.47 -2.93 15.55
C ALA A 136 1.15 -3.98 16.62
N ALA A 137 0.16 -4.84 16.38
CA ALA A 137 -0.04 -6.02 17.21
C ALA A 137 1.03 -7.08 16.90
N LEU A 138 1.35 -7.94 17.86
CA LEU A 138 2.29 -9.04 17.67
C LEU A 138 1.85 -9.91 16.48
N GLY A 139 2.78 -10.23 15.57
CA GLY A 139 2.48 -11.04 14.39
C GLY A 139 1.75 -10.33 13.25
N SER A 140 1.42 -9.04 13.38
CA SER A 140 0.75 -8.28 12.28
C SER A 140 1.58 -8.25 11.00
N TRP A 141 2.90 -8.27 11.12
CA TRP A 141 3.84 -8.20 9.99
C TRP A 141 4.93 -9.27 10.17
N PRO A 142 4.62 -10.56 9.92
CA PRO A 142 5.49 -11.68 10.30
C PRO A 142 6.87 -11.67 9.65
N TRP A 143 7.00 -11.02 8.50
CA TRP A 143 8.25 -10.90 7.76
C TRP A 143 9.21 -9.84 8.32
N MET A 144 8.81 -9.04 9.32
CA MET A 144 9.68 -8.01 9.88
C MET A 144 10.90 -8.62 10.59
N VAL A 145 12.08 -8.09 10.25
CA VAL A 145 13.36 -8.51 10.83
C VAL A 145 14.07 -7.31 11.43
N ALA A 146 14.61 -7.48 12.64
CA ALA A 146 15.52 -6.54 13.26
C ALA A 146 16.98 -7.00 13.10
N LEU A 147 17.86 -6.12 12.65
CA LEU A 147 19.28 -6.40 12.45
C LEU A 147 20.08 -5.82 13.62
N GLY A 148 20.78 -6.72 14.31
CA GLY A 148 21.54 -6.43 15.51
C GLY A 148 23.03 -6.36 15.23
N TYR A 149 23.67 -5.34 15.81
CA TYR A 149 25.07 -5.01 15.59
C TYR A 149 25.84 -5.16 16.90
N ARG A 150 26.96 -5.89 16.83
CA ARG A 150 27.87 -6.08 17.95
C ARG A 150 28.91 -4.96 17.99
N SER A 151 29.20 -4.49 19.19
CA SER A 151 30.38 -3.68 19.49
C SER A 151 31.23 -4.40 20.56
N PRO A 152 32.56 -4.23 20.60
CA PRO A 152 33.42 -4.94 21.55
C PRO A 152 33.09 -4.72 23.03
N ARG A 153 32.40 -3.62 23.39
CA ARG A 153 32.17 -3.20 24.78
C ARG A 153 30.74 -2.70 25.05
N LYS A 154 29.80 -2.93 24.13
CA LYS A 154 28.41 -2.50 24.29
C LYS A 154 27.46 -3.66 24.05
N PRO A 155 26.23 -3.59 24.60
CA PRO A 155 25.14 -4.46 24.19
C PRO A 155 24.92 -4.41 22.67
N LEU A 156 24.14 -5.36 22.18
CA LEU A 156 23.73 -5.39 20.79
C LEU A 156 22.87 -4.17 20.46
N ASP A 157 23.26 -3.39 19.45
CA ASP A 157 22.49 -2.25 18.96
C ASP A 157 21.56 -2.72 17.82
N TRP A 158 20.27 -2.41 17.86
CA TRP A 158 19.34 -2.69 16.76
C TRP A 158 19.18 -1.45 15.88
N LEU A 159 19.88 -1.41 14.75
CA LEU A 159 20.05 -0.17 13.97
C LEU A 159 19.37 -0.23 12.60
N CYS A 160 19.07 -1.41 12.09
CA CYS A 160 18.47 -1.61 10.79
C CYS A 160 17.34 -2.64 10.85
N GLY A 161 16.48 -2.59 9.84
CA GLY A 161 15.46 -3.60 9.60
C GLY A 161 15.76 -4.44 8.36
N GLY A 162 14.92 -5.45 8.15
CA GLY A 162 14.88 -6.25 6.92
C GLY A 162 13.54 -6.94 6.75
N SER A 163 13.40 -7.70 5.68
CA SER A 163 12.23 -8.54 5.43
C SER A 163 12.64 -9.96 5.09
N LEU A 164 12.03 -10.93 5.76
CA LEU A 164 12.20 -12.36 5.44
C LEU A 164 11.53 -12.64 4.09
N ILE A 165 12.32 -13.06 3.10
CA ILE A 165 11.83 -13.37 1.75
C ILE A 165 11.84 -14.88 1.44
N ALA A 166 12.57 -15.65 2.24
CA ALA A 166 12.60 -17.12 2.20
C ALA A 166 13.14 -17.64 3.54
N ASP A 167 13.08 -18.94 3.81
CA ASP A 167 13.36 -19.53 5.13
C ASP A 167 14.74 -19.18 5.72
N ARG A 168 15.70 -18.80 4.86
CA ARG A 168 17.07 -18.44 5.24
C ARG A 168 17.55 -17.11 4.66
N TYR A 169 16.67 -16.33 4.05
CA TYR A 169 17.06 -15.12 3.33
C TYR A 169 16.27 -13.90 3.82
N VAL A 170 17.02 -12.89 4.24
CA VAL A 170 16.50 -11.57 4.63
C VAL A 170 16.99 -10.56 3.62
N VAL A 171 16.06 -9.79 3.04
CA VAL A 171 16.40 -8.62 2.23
C VAL A 171 16.52 -7.38 3.13
N THR A 172 17.54 -6.57 2.89
CA THR A 172 17.79 -5.32 3.61
C THR A 172 18.53 -4.33 2.71
N ALA A 173 18.79 -3.12 3.20
CA ALA A 173 19.58 -2.13 2.49
C ALA A 173 21.08 -2.50 2.53
N ALA A 174 21.81 -2.22 1.44
CA ALA A 174 23.24 -2.51 1.35
C ALA A 174 24.07 -1.83 2.46
N HIS A 175 23.69 -0.63 2.90
CA HIS A 175 24.38 0.08 3.98
C HIS A 175 24.17 -0.57 5.36
N CYS A 176 23.20 -1.47 5.52
CA CYS A 176 22.96 -2.20 6.76
C CYS A 176 23.91 -3.41 6.92
N ILE A 177 24.49 -3.93 5.84
CA ILE A 177 25.40 -5.09 5.93
C ILE A 177 26.87 -4.71 6.03
N THR A 178 27.20 -3.44 5.82
CA THR A 178 28.53 -2.89 6.09
C THR A 178 28.65 -2.46 7.56
N ASN A 179 29.87 -2.34 8.07
CA ASN A 179 30.10 -1.86 9.43
C ASN A 179 29.54 -0.44 9.62
N ILE A 180 28.78 -0.24 10.70
CA ILE A 180 28.24 1.07 11.08
C ILE A 180 29.15 1.67 12.16
N GLY A 181 30.18 2.38 11.71
CA GLY A 181 31.29 2.80 12.58
C GLY A 181 32.10 1.59 13.05
N SER A 182 32.24 1.41 14.38
CA SER A 182 32.93 0.26 14.97
C SER A 182 32.05 -0.96 15.22
N ARG A 183 30.82 -0.97 14.67
CA ARG A 183 29.80 -1.98 14.92
C ARG A 183 29.66 -2.91 13.72
N THR A 184 29.69 -4.21 13.96
CA THR A 184 29.59 -5.25 12.94
C THR A 184 28.20 -5.88 12.98
N MET A 185 27.54 -6.03 11.84
CA MET A 185 26.28 -6.79 11.76
C MET A 185 26.53 -8.21 12.26
N TYR A 186 25.69 -8.68 13.19
CA TYR A 186 25.93 -9.95 13.90
C TYR A 186 24.74 -10.90 13.86
N VAL A 187 23.51 -10.39 13.97
CA VAL A 187 22.31 -11.25 14.09
C VAL A 187 21.08 -10.61 13.45
N ALA A 188 20.21 -11.45 12.90
CA ALA A 188 18.86 -11.11 12.47
C ALA A 188 17.85 -11.72 13.46
N ARG A 189 16.95 -10.91 14.00
CA ARG A 189 15.90 -11.33 14.93
C ARG A 189 14.54 -11.20 14.26
N LEU A 190 13.75 -12.27 14.33
CA LEU A 190 12.45 -12.41 13.67
C LEU A 190 11.36 -12.67 14.72
N GLY A 191 10.11 -12.35 14.37
CA GLY A 191 8.96 -12.63 15.24
C GLY A 191 8.91 -11.80 16.52
N ASP A 192 9.66 -10.69 16.57
CA ASP A 192 9.67 -9.78 17.71
C ASP A 192 8.84 -8.52 17.46
N LEU A 193 8.38 -7.90 18.54
CA LEU A 193 7.61 -6.66 18.53
C LEU A 193 8.26 -5.55 19.37
N ASN A 194 8.99 -5.89 20.44
CA ASN A 194 9.57 -4.92 21.37
C ASN A 194 11.01 -5.31 21.72
N LEU A 195 11.97 -4.56 21.19
CA LEU A 195 13.41 -4.79 21.31
C LEU A 195 14.05 -4.08 22.50
#